data_AF-A0AAN8VW29-F1
#
_entry.id   AF-A0AAN8VW29-F1
#
_cell.length_a   1.000
_cell.length_b   1.000
_cell.length_c   1.000
_cell.angle_alpha   90.00
_cell.angle_beta   90.00
_cell.angle_gamma   90.00
#
_symmetry.space_group_name_H-M   'P 1'
#
loop_
_entity.id
_entity.type
_entity.pdbx_description
1 polymer ?
#
loop_
_entity_poly.entity_id
_entity_poly.type
_entity_poly.pdbx_seq_one_letter_code
_entity_poly.pdbx_strand_id
1 'polypeptide(L)'
;MVKSSTCASNFLGEGGFGQVYKGFINDKLRPGLQAQAVAVKLLDLDGTQGHREWLTEVIFLGQLRHPHLVKLIGYSCEDEHRLLVYEYMPRGSLDNQLFRRYSVPLPWSTRMKIALGAAKGLAFLHEAEKPVI
;
A
#
# COMPACT_ATOMS: atom_id res chain seq x y z
N MET A 1 11.34 0.99 15.72
CA MET A 1 11.70 1.67 14.47
C MET A 1 11.55 0.71 13.29
N VAL A 2 10.77 1.05 12.25
CA VAL A 2 10.85 0.34 10.96
C VAL A 2 12.28 0.55 10.46
N LYS A 3 13.04 -0.52 10.17
CA LYS A 3 14.30 -0.35 9.46
C LYS A 3 13.95 -0.15 7.97
N SER A 4 13.57 1.07 7.61
CA SER A 4 13.47 1.47 6.21
C SER A 4 14.74 2.21 5.83
N SER A 5 15.59 1.55 5.06
CA SER A 5 16.68 2.24 4.37
C SER A 5 16.11 2.77 3.05
N THR A 6 16.15 4.09 2.85
CA THR A 6 15.83 4.75 1.57
C THR A 6 16.90 4.50 0.49
N CYS A 7 17.78 3.50 0.68
CA CYS A 7 18.75 3.08 -0.30
C CYS A 7 18.06 2.61 -1.59
N ALA A 8 18.68 2.90 -2.74
CA ALA A 8 18.21 2.50 -4.05
C ALA A 8 17.93 0.99 -4.17
N SER A 9 18.66 0.15 -3.43
CA SER A 9 18.44 -1.31 -3.40
C SER A 9 17.08 -1.73 -2.82
N ASN A 10 16.42 -0.85 -2.07
CA ASN A 10 15.09 -1.09 -1.52
C ASN A 10 13.98 -0.41 -2.31
N PHE A 11 14.28 0.37 -3.36
CA PHE A 11 13.26 1.05 -4.14
C PHE A 11 12.35 0.03 -4.86
N LEU A 12 11.04 0.17 -4.68
CA LEU A 12 10.03 -0.69 -5.28
C LEU A 12 9.32 -0.03 -6.46
N GLY A 13 9.22 1.30 -6.45
CA GLY A 13 8.57 2.06 -7.51
C GLY A 13 8.12 3.43 -7.03
N GLU A 14 7.65 4.24 -7.97
CA GLU A 14 7.11 5.57 -7.74
C GLU A 14 5.77 5.67 -8.45
N GLY A 15 4.76 6.20 -7.75
CA GLY A 15 3.46 6.50 -8.30
C GLY A 15 3.12 7.98 -8.12
N GLY A 16 1.92 8.40 -8.52
CA GLY A 16 1.48 9.80 -8.38
C GLY A 16 1.38 10.32 -6.94
N PHE A 17 1.62 9.46 -5.95
CA PHE A 17 1.52 9.74 -4.52
C PHE A 17 2.86 9.48 -3.81
N GLY A 18 3.98 9.56 -4.53
CA GLY A 18 5.33 9.45 -3.98
C GLY A 18 5.99 8.09 -4.13
N GLN A 19 7.17 7.97 -3.51
CA GLN A 19 8.10 6.87 -3.69
C GLN A 19 7.84 5.74 -2.69
N VAL A 20 8.00 4.50 -3.15
CA VAL A 20 7.76 3.30 -2.34
C VAL A 20 9.04 2.49 -2.19
N TYR A 21 9.37 2.15 -0.95
CA TYR A 21 10.56 1.39 -0.58
C TYR A 21 10.20 0.13 0.20
N LYS A 22 11.00 -0.91 0.05
CA LYS A 22 10.92 -2.12 0.87
C LYS A 22 11.51 -1.84 2.24
N GLY A 23 10.78 -2.22 3.28
CA GLY A 23 11.23 -2.17 4.67
C GLY A 23 11.03 -3.50 5.38
N PHE A 24 11.45 -3.54 6.64
CA PHE A 24 11.20 -4.67 7.53
C PHE A 24 10.78 -4.19 8.92
N ILE A 25 9.70 -4.77 9.43
CA ILE A 25 9.24 -4.61 10.81
C ILE A 25 9.79 -5.77 11.64
N ASN A 26 10.37 -5.46 12.79
CA ASN A 26 10.73 -6.47 13.78
C ASN A 26 9.56 -6.73 14.76
N ASP A 27 9.58 -7.92 15.36
CA ASP A 27 8.65 -8.37 16.40
C ASP A 27 8.71 -7.53 17.69
N LYS A 28 9.80 -6.79 17.88
CA LYS A 28 10.01 -5.87 19.02
C LYS A 28 9.33 -4.52 18.86
N LEU A 29 8.75 -4.20 17.70
CA LEU A 29 8.19 -2.87 17.43
C LEU A 29 6.94 -2.58 18.25
N ARG A 30 6.05 -3.58 18.37
CA ARG A 30 4.79 -3.47 19.10
C ARG A 30 4.35 -4.87 19.55
N PRO A 31 3.89 -5.04 20.80
CA PRO A 31 3.30 -6.31 21.23
C PRO A 31 2.18 -6.75 20.27
N GLY A 32 2.26 -8.00 19.80
CA GLY A 32 1.28 -8.57 18.86
C GLY A 32 1.55 -8.28 17.37
N LEU A 33 2.56 -7.48 17.02
CA LEU A 33 2.96 -7.28 15.63
C LEU A 33 4.07 -8.26 15.25
N GLN A 34 3.77 -9.17 14.33
CA GLN A 34 4.75 -10.13 13.83
C GLN A 34 5.78 -9.45 12.94
N ALA A 35 7.02 -9.96 12.98
CA ALA A 35 8.07 -9.55 12.08
C ALA A 35 7.68 -9.86 10.63
N GLN A 36 7.77 -8.86 9.74
CA GLN A 36 7.34 -8.99 8.35
C GLN A 36 8.01 -7.95 7.44
N ALA A 37 8.13 -8.30 6.16
CA ALA A 37 8.47 -7.34 5.12
C ALA A 37 7.30 -6.37 4.89
N VAL A 38 7.62 -5.11 4.63
CA VAL A 38 6.63 -4.04 4.42
C VAL A 38 6.99 -3.18 3.20
N ALA A 39 6.01 -2.46 2.69
CA ALA A 39 6.19 -1.40 1.71
C ALA A 39 5.98 -0.05 2.41
N VAL A 40 6.98 0.83 2.36
CA VAL A 40 6.97 2.16 2.96
C VAL A 40 6.80 3.17 1.83
N LYS A 41 5.64 3.83 1.81
CA LYS A 41 5.32 4.91 0.87
C LYS A 41 5.68 6.24 1.55
N LEU A 42 6.63 6.97 0.96
CA LEU A 42 6.95 8.34 1.32
C LEU A 42 6.03 9.26 0.55
N LEU A 43 5.31 10.12 1.27
CA LEU A 43 4.47 11.12 0.64
C LEU A 43 5.28 12.38 0.38
N ASP A 44 5.10 12.94 -0.81
CA ASP A 44 5.62 14.24 -1.16
C ASP A 44 4.73 15.33 -0.53
N LEU A 45 5.31 16.13 0.37
CA LEU A 45 4.62 17.21 1.06
C LEU A 45 4.67 18.54 0.30
N ASP A 46 5.54 18.67 -0.70
CA ASP A 46 5.65 19.88 -1.52
C ASP A 46 4.51 19.97 -2.56
N GLY A 47 3.76 18.88 -2.75
CA GLY A 47 2.53 18.85 -3.53
C GLY A 47 1.35 19.51 -2.81
N THR A 48 0.51 20.24 -3.55
CA THR A 48 -0.69 20.97 -3.05
C THR A 48 -1.76 20.08 -2.38
N GLN A 49 -1.59 18.75 -2.37
CA GLN A 49 -2.57 17.76 -1.96
C GLN A 49 -2.10 16.81 -0.83
N GLY A 50 -0.80 16.79 -0.50
CA GLY A 50 -0.17 15.72 0.28
C GLY A 50 -0.70 15.53 1.71
N HIS A 51 -0.92 16.62 2.46
CA HIS A 51 -1.41 16.51 3.85
C HIS A 51 -2.87 16.05 3.94
N ARG A 52 -3.74 16.54 3.05
CA ARG A 52 -5.16 16.15 3.02
C ARG A 52 -5.31 14.70 2.59
N GLU A 53 -4.59 14.28 1.56
CA GLU A 53 -4.58 12.88 1.10
C GLU A 53 -4.02 11.94 2.17
N TRP A 54 -2.97 12.34 2.88
CA TRP A 54 -2.46 11.58 4.01
C TRP A 54 -3.49 11.42 5.12
N LEU A 55 -4.16 12.51 5.52
CA LEU A 55 -5.21 12.45 6.55
C LEU A 55 -6.35 11.54 6.12
N THR A 56 -6.80 11.63 4.86
CA THR A 56 -7.82 10.73 4.32
C THR A 56 -7.34 9.28 4.33
N GLU A 57 -6.14 9.00 3.84
CA GLU A 57 -5.57 7.64 3.84
C GLU A 57 -5.44 7.10 5.27
N VAL A 58 -4.96 7.88 6.24
CA VAL A 58 -4.79 7.44 7.64
C VAL A 58 -6.13 7.21 8.34
N ILE A 59 -7.06 8.16 8.23
CA ILE A 59 -8.35 8.10 8.94
C ILE A 59 -9.24 7.01 8.35
N PHE A 60 -9.26 6.88 7.02
CA PHE A 60 -10.14 5.96 6.31
C PHE A 60 -9.49 4.58 6.11
N LEU A 61 -8.32 4.49 5.46
CA LEU A 61 -7.70 3.18 5.16
C LEU A 61 -7.18 2.46 6.41
N GLY A 62 -6.87 3.18 7.48
CA GLY A 62 -6.47 2.58 8.76
C GLY A 62 -7.55 1.68 9.38
N GLN A 63 -8.81 1.89 9.03
CA GLN A 63 -9.95 1.13 9.56
C GLN A 63 -10.44 0.03 8.63
N LEU A 64 -9.96 0.02 7.39
CA LEU A 64 -10.44 -0.89 6.36
C LEU A 64 -9.61 -2.16 6.31
N ARG A 65 -10.29 -3.31 6.32
CA ARG A 65 -9.66 -4.61 6.19
C ARG A 65 -10.48 -5.52 5.29
N HIS A 66 -9.93 -5.85 4.13
CA HIS A 66 -10.57 -6.71 3.15
C HIS A 66 -9.52 -7.53 2.38
N PRO A 67 -9.78 -8.81 2.02
CA PRO A 67 -8.80 -9.65 1.30
C PRO A 67 -8.36 -9.14 -0.07
N HIS A 68 -9.11 -8.20 -0.65
CA HIS A 68 -8.81 -7.58 -1.95
C HIS A 68 -8.42 -6.11 -1.84
N LEU A 69 -8.02 -5.66 -0.65
CA LEU A 69 -7.38 -4.37 -0.42
C LEU A 69 -6.02 -4.58 0.25
N VAL A 70 -5.02 -3.81 -0.18
CA VAL A 70 -3.70 -3.86 0.45
C VAL A 70 -3.80 -3.27 1.85
N LYS A 71 -3.36 -4.03 2.85
CA LYS A 71 -3.48 -3.66 4.25
C LYS A 71 -2.51 -2.55 4.63
N LEU A 72 -3.04 -1.45 5.16
CA LEU A 72 -2.26 -0.47 5.92
C LEU A 72 -1.91 -1.07 7.29
N ILE A 73 -0.61 -1.21 7.56
CA ILE A 73 -0.08 -1.73 8.83
C ILE A 73 0.11 -0.60 9.84
N GLY A 74 0.49 0.58 9.36
CA GLY A 74 0.67 1.77 10.18
C GLY A 74 1.11 2.97 9.38
N TYR A 75 1.40 4.05 10.09
CA TYR A 75 1.86 5.31 9.51
C TYR A 75 2.92 5.92 10.41
N SER A 76 3.69 6.85 9.87
CA SER A 76 4.55 7.75 10.66
C SER A 76 4.26 9.20 10.30
N CYS A 77 4.30 10.05 11.32
CA CYS A 77 4.12 11.49 11.24
C CYS A 77 5.16 12.12 12.15
N GLU A 78 6.39 12.25 11.65
CA GLU A 78 7.50 12.91 12.33
C GLU A 78 7.87 14.15 11.52
N ASP A 79 7.83 15.34 12.13
CA ASP A 79 8.12 16.64 11.50
C ASP A 79 7.40 16.84 10.15
N GLU A 80 8.16 17.01 9.06
CA GLU A 80 7.70 17.12 7.67
C GLU A 80 7.87 15.80 6.90
N HIS A 81 7.81 14.66 7.61
CA HIS A 81 7.87 13.35 6.99
C HIS A 81 6.59 12.59 7.28
N ARG A 82 5.80 12.37 6.22
CA ARG A 82 4.60 11.54 6.25
C ARG A 82 4.89 10.22 5.54
N LEU A 83 4.73 9.13 6.29
CA LEU A 83 4.97 7.78 5.81
C LEU A 83 3.73 6.93 5.99
N LEU A 84 3.49 6.06 5.03
CA LEU A 84 2.49 5.00 5.13
C LEU A 84 3.17 3.65 4.97
N VAL A 85 2.85 2.73 5.87
CA VAL A 85 3.46 1.40 5.94
C VAL A 85 2.41 0.36 5.59
N TYR A 86 2.56 -0.25 4.43
CA TYR A 86 1.68 -1.28 3.89
C TYR A 86 2.31 -2.66 3.99
N GLU A 87 1.49 -3.71 3.89
CA GLU A 87 2.01 -5.05 3.66
C GLU A 87 2.81 -5.12 2.35
N TYR A 88 3.88 -5.92 2.34
CA TYR A 88 4.68 -6.10 1.14
C TYR A 88 4.06 -7.12 0.19
N MET A 89 3.91 -6.75 -1.08
CA MET A 89 3.39 -7.61 -2.15
C MET A 89 4.54 -8.19 -3.00
N PRO A 90 4.93 -9.47 -2.84
CA PRO A 90 6.15 -10.01 -3.45
C PRO A 90 6.12 -10.09 -4.98
N ARG A 91 4.93 -10.13 -5.58
CA ARG A 91 4.74 -10.17 -7.04
C ARG A 91 4.65 -8.77 -7.67
N GLY A 92 4.83 -7.73 -6.87
CA GLY A 92 4.68 -6.35 -7.32
C GLY A 92 3.26 -6.04 -7.79
N SER A 93 3.17 -5.01 -8.62
CA SER A 93 1.92 -4.48 -9.14
C SER A 93 1.40 -5.27 -10.35
N LEU A 94 0.10 -5.12 -10.65
CA LEU A 94 -0.54 -5.85 -11.75
C LEU A 94 -0.06 -5.37 -13.12
N ASP A 95 0.25 -4.08 -13.29
CA ASP A 95 0.83 -3.54 -14.53
C ASP A 95 2.15 -4.24 -14.88
N ASN A 96 3.00 -4.50 -13.89
CA ASN A 96 4.24 -5.25 -14.06
C ASN A 96 4.00 -6.67 -14.54
N GLN A 97 2.89 -7.29 -14.15
CA GLN A 97 2.51 -8.65 -14.56
C GLN A 97 1.78 -8.69 -15.92
N LEU A 98 1.18 -7.58 -16.35
CA LEU A 98 0.42 -7.50 -17.60
C LEU A 98 1.24 -6.99 -18.78
N PHE A 99 2.18 -6.08 -18.54
CA PHE A 99 2.82 -5.29 -19.60
C PHE A 99 4.34 -5.44 -19.69
N ARG A 100 5.00 -6.11 -18.73
CA ARG A 100 6.45 -6.37 -18.86
C ARG A 100 6.72 -7.34 -20.01
N ARG A 101 7.61 -6.92 -20.93
CA ARG A 101 8.00 -7.64 -22.16
C ARG A 101 8.44 -9.09 -21.96
N TYR A 102 8.92 -9.46 -20.76
CA TYR A 102 9.45 -10.79 -20.46
C TYR A 102 8.62 -11.57 -19.44
N SER A 103 7.40 -11.12 -19.13
CA SER A 103 6.50 -11.86 -18.25
C SER A 103 5.72 -12.91 -19.03
N VAL A 104 5.56 -14.11 -18.46
CA VAL A 104 4.65 -15.11 -19.00
C VAL A 104 3.23 -14.52 -18.93
N PRO A 105 2.49 -14.45 -20.05
CA PRO A 105 1.14 -13.88 -20.04
C PRO A 105 0.25 -14.60 -19.05
N LEU A 106 -0.47 -13.83 -18.22
CA LEU A 106 -1.44 -14.40 -17.29
C LEU A 106 -2.55 -15.13 -18.06
N PRO A 107 -2.89 -16.38 -17.70
CA PRO A 107 -4.03 -17.10 -18.27
C PRO A 107 -5.32 -16.31 -18.13
N TRP A 108 -6.24 -16.44 -19.08
CA TRP A 108 -7.52 -15.73 -19.07
C TRP A 108 -8.31 -15.96 -17.78
N SER A 109 -8.38 -17.21 -17.31
CA SER A 109 -9.04 -17.57 -16.06
C SER A 109 -8.44 -16.84 -14.85
N THR A 110 -7.12 -16.63 -14.82
CA THR A 110 -6.44 -15.85 -13.78
C THR A 110 -6.79 -14.37 -13.88
N ARG A 111 -6.85 -13.80 -15.10
CA ARG A 111 -7.26 -12.41 -15.32
C ARG A 111 -8.69 -12.16 -14.83
N MET A 112 -9.61 -13.08 -15.09
CA MET A 112 -10.99 -13.01 -14.59
C MET A 112 -11.06 -13.06 -13.06
N LYS A 113 -10.24 -13.90 -12.41
CA LYS A 113 -10.14 -13.92 -10.93
C LYS A 113 -9.61 -12.60 -10.37
N ILE A 114 -8.63 -11.99 -11.04
CA ILE A 114 -8.08 -10.68 -10.64
C ILE A 114 -9.15 -9.59 -10.77
N ALA A 115 -9.86 -9.53 -11.90
CA ALA A 115 -10.95 -8.59 -12.12
C ALA A 115 -12.06 -8.74 -11.07
N LEU A 116 -12.46 -9.98 -10.77
CA LEU A 116 -13.43 -10.27 -9.70
C LEU A 116 -12.93 -9.81 -8.33
N GLY A 117 -11.66 -10.04 -8.01
CA GLY A 117 -11.04 -9.57 -6.77
C GLY A 117 -11.08 -8.04 -6.64
N ALA A 118 -10.69 -7.33 -7.71
CA ALA A 118 -10.75 -5.87 -7.75
C ALA A 118 -12.19 -5.35 -7.56
N ALA A 119 -13.18 -5.97 -8.23
CA ALA A 119 -14.59 -5.62 -8.07
C ALA A 119 -15.09 -5.84 -6.63
N LYS A 120 -14.70 -6.93 -5.98
CA LYS A 120 -15.04 -7.18 -4.56
C LYS A 120 -14.41 -6.13 -3.63
N GLY A 121 -13.15 -5.76 -3.86
CA GLY A 121 -12.49 -4.70 -3.11
C GLY A 121 -13.20 -3.36 -3.25
N LEU A 122 -13.58 -3.00 -4.48
CA LEU A 122 -14.33 -1.78 -4.76
C LEU A 122 -15.74 -1.79 -4.14
N ALA A 123 -16.46 -2.92 -4.22
CA ALA A 123 -17.76 -3.05 -3.59
C ALA A 123 -17.68 -2.85 -2.07
N PHE A 124 -16.68 -3.43 -1.41
CA PHE A 124 -16.44 -3.21 0.01
C PHE A 124 -16.15 -1.74 0.34
N LEU A 125 -15.38 -1.03 -0.48
CA LEU A 125 -15.12 0.41 -0.29
C LEU A 125 -16.40 1.24 -0.39
N HIS A 126 -17.26 0.96 -1.36
CA HIS A 126 -18.54 1.64 -1.50
C HIS A 126 -19.52 1.37 -0.33
N GLU A 127 -19.41 0.22 0.33
CA GLU A 127 -20.19 -0.10 1.52
C GLU A 127 -19.67 0.58 2.79
N ALA A 128 -18.36 0.88 2.84
CA ALA A 128 -17.73 1.56 3.96
C ALA A 128 -18.10 3.06 4.08
N GLU A 129 -18.61 3.68 3.01
CA GLU A 129 -19.08 5.08 2.97
C GLU A 129 -20.55 5.26 3.38
N LYS A 130 -20.95 4.84 4.60
CA LYS A 130 -22.23 5.31 5.18
C LYS A 130 -22.00 5.97 6.53
N PRO A 131 -22.37 7.26 6.65
CA PRO A 131 -23.79 7.60 6.63
C PRO A 131 -24.22 8.54 5.50
N VAL A 132 -25.39 8.21 4.94
CA VAL A 132 -26.36 9.21 4.48
C VAL A 132 -26.82 9.96 5.72
N ILE A 133 -26.39 11.22 5.93
CA ILE A 133 -27.18 12.42 6.25
C ILE A 133 -26.34 13.65 5.91
#